data_AF-A0A4Q3S7Y4-F1
#
_entry.id   AF-A0A4Q3S7Y4-F1
#
_cell.length_a   1.000
_cell.length_b   1.000
_cell.length_c   1.000
_cell.angle_alpha   90.00
_cell.angle_beta   90.00
_cell.angle_gamma   90.00
#
_symmetry.space_group_name_H-M   'P 1'
#
loop_
_entity.id
_entity.type
_entity.pdbx_description
1 polymer ?
#
loop_
_entity_poly.entity_id
_entity_poly.type
_entity_poly.pdbx_seq_one_letter_code
_entity_poly.pdbx_strand_id
1 'polypeptide(L)'
;MKALFAKAEAQWRKGFPFVLFRKPDDLELVGIFQQDAKTYHVESFEESGYAFVPFGEGDALLLPMEHSDVQSVPWQQGGQHHNIMPLPINESTHQHHIRLVQKGIKAIKDGRFSKVVLSRKQMVSNESVEHPPKFLKGGYW
;
A
#
# COMPACT_ATOMS: atom_id res chain seq x y z
N MET A 1 -5.82 18.81 3.35
CA MET A 1 -4.92 17.73 3.81
C MET A 1 -5.18 17.26 5.24
N LYS A 2 -5.04 18.10 6.29
CA LYS A 2 -5.26 17.70 7.71
C LYS A 2 -6.60 17.02 7.98
N ALA A 3 -7.70 17.55 7.43
CA ALA A 3 -9.04 16.99 7.61
C ALA A 3 -9.17 15.55 7.07
N LEU A 4 -8.54 15.25 5.92
CA LEU A 4 -8.53 13.92 5.32
C LEU A 4 -7.81 12.91 6.22
N PHE A 5 -6.66 13.30 6.76
CA PHE A 5 -5.89 12.50 7.71
C PHE A 5 -6.62 12.29 9.05
N ALA A 6 -7.29 13.31 9.57
CA ALA A 6 -8.14 13.17 10.75
C ALA A 6 -9.29 12.18 10.52
N LYS A 7 -9.89 12.16 9.33
CA LYS A 7 -10.92 11.17 8.95
C LYS A 7 -10.34 9.75 8.87
N ALA A 8 -9.15 9.59 8.28
CA ALA A 8 -8.45 8.31 8.25
C ALA A 8 -8.12 7.79 9.66
N GLU A 9 -7.65 8.66 10.56
CA GLU A 9 -7.43 8.30 11.96
C GLU A 9 -8.74 7.88 12.66
N ALA A 10 -9.84 8.58 12.41
CA ALA A 10 -11.15 8.21 12.95
C ALA A 10 -11.62 6.84 12.44
N GLN A 11 -11.43 6.54 11.14
CA GLN A 11 -11.76 5.23 10.58
C GLN A 11 -10.91 4.12 11.17
N TRP A 12 -9.60 4.34 11.30
CA TRP A 12 -8.69 3.41 11.98
C TRP A 12 -9.17 3.08 13.39
N ARG A 13 -9.51 4.09 14.20
CA ARG A 13 -10.00 3.89 15.57
C ARG A 13 -11.34 3.14 15.63
N LYS A 14 -12.18 3.28 14.60
CA LYS A 14 -13.45 2.54 14.48
C LYS A 14 -13.28 1.12 13.93
N GLY A 15 -12.13 0.81 13.33
CA GLY A 15 -11.93 -0.44 12.59
C GLY A 15 -12.65 -0.47 11.24
N PHE A 16 -12.95 0.71 10.65
CA PHE A 16 -13.64 0.81 9.38
C PHE A 16 -12.63 0.92 8.23
N PRO A 17 -12.80 0.18 7.12
CA PRO A 17 -11.88 0.25 5.98
C PRO A 17 -11.80 1.65 5.36
N PHE A 18 -10.60 2.01 4.92
CA PHE A 18 -10.38 3.21 4.13
C PHE A 18 -9.14 3.08 3.25
N VAL A 19 -9.06 3.90 2.22
CA VAL A 19 -7.86 4.06 1.39
C VAL A 19 -7.59 5.55 1.17
N LEU A 20 -6.32 5.95 1.23
CA LEU A 20 -5.85 7.26 0.79
C LEU A 20 -4.90 7.06 -0.38
N PHE A 21 -5.09 7.79 -1.47
CA PHE A 21 -4.24 7.69 -2.64
C PHE A 21 -4.19 9.01 -3.41
N ARG A 22 -3.14 9.15 -4.22
CA ARG A 22 -2.98 10.22 -5.20
C ARG A 22 -2.61 9.56 -6.52
N LYS A 23 -3.29 9.92 -7.61
CA LYS A 23 -2.95 9.40 -8.93
C LYS A 23 -1.63 10.03 -9.42
N PRO A 24 -0.91 9.38 -10.34
CA PRO A 24 0.26 9.99 -10.98
C PRO A 24 -0.10 11.39 -11.50
N ASP A 25 0.80 12.36 -11.26
CA ASP A 25 0.68 13.76 -11.67
C ASP A 25 -0.55 14.55 -11.19
N ASP A 26 -1.38 13.94 -10.34
CA ASP A 26 -2.56 14.57 -9.78
C ASP A 26 -2.19 15.52 -8.63
N LEU A 27 -2.91 16.63 -8.55
CA LEU A 27 -2.77 17.64 -7.51
C LEU A 27 -3.72 17.39 -6.34
N GLU A 28 -4.52 16.32 -6.38
CA GLU A 28 -5.45 15.97 -5.30
C GLU A 28 -5.06 14.69 -4.56
N LEU A 29 -5.12 14.75 -3.23
CA LEU A 29 -5.14 13.56 -2.39
C LEU A 29 -6.58 13.12 -2.17
N VAL A 30 -6.89 11.89 -2.56
CA VAL A 30 -8.22 11.30 -2.48
C VAL A 30 -8.26 10.32 -1.31
N GLY A 31 -9.37 10.34 -0.57
CA GLY A 31 -9.69 9.34 0.44
C GLY A 31 -11.06 8.71 0.16
N ILE A 32 -11.13 7.39 0.24
CA ILE A 32 -12.39 6.62 0.22
C ILE A 32 -12.54 5.97 1.59
N PHE A 33 -13.69 6.18 2.22
CA PHE A 33 -13.93 5.87 3.62
C PHE A 33 -15.22 5.06 3.76
N GLN A 34 -15.10 3.76 4.00
CA GLN A 34 -16.25 2.86 4.12
C GLN A 34 -17.09 3.20 5.36
N GLN A 35 -18.41 3.17 5.23
CA GLN A 35 -19.33 3.59 6.30
C GLN A 35 -19.63 2.47 7.31
N ASP A 36 -19.10 1.27 7.10
CA ASP A 36 -19.27 0.09 7.95
C ASP A 36 -17.94 -0.70 8.07
N ALA A 37 -17.95 -1.75 8.89
CA ALA A 37 -16.80 -2.66 9.07
C ALA A 37 -16.90 -3.95 8.23
N LYS A 38 -17.85 -4.04 7.29
CA LYS A 38 -18.09 -5.26 6.52
C LYS A 38 -16.93 -5.48 5.53
N THR A 39 -16.54 -6.74 5.36
CA THR A 39 -15.63 -7.12 4.28
C THR A 39 -16.45 -7.34 3.02
N TYR A 40 -16.16 -6.55 1.98
CA TYR A 40 -16.73 -6.75 0.65
C TYR A 40 -15.68 -7.42 -0.24
N HIS A 41 -16.17 -8.26 -1.15
CA HIS A 41 -15.35 -8.98 -2.11
C HIS A 41 -15.67 -8.48 -3.52
N VAL A 42 -14.72 -8.64 -4.43
CA VAL A 42 -14.97 -8.40 -5.86
C VAL A 42 -15.73 -9.61 -6.41
N GLU A 43 -16.89 -9.39 -7.04
CA GLU A 43 -17.67 -10.48 -7.66
C GLU A 43 -17.44 -10.54 -9.17
N SER A 44 -17.37 -9.38 -9.83
CA SER A 44 -17.39 -9.27 -11.30
C SER A 44 -16.35 -8.32 -11.90
N PHE A 45 -15.71 -7.47 -11.09
CA PHE A 45 -14.86 -6.33 -11.52
C PHE A 45 -15.63 -5.23 -12.28
N GLU A 46 -16.95 -5.29 -12.34
CA GLU A 46 -17.81 -4.23 -12.87
C GLU A 46 -18.22 -3.23 -11.76
N GLU A 47 -17.95 -3.57 -10.50
CA GLU A 47 -18.27 -2.74 -9.35
C GLU A 47 -17.41 -1.48 -9.28
N SER A 48 -18.04 -0.35 -8.93
CA SER A 48 -17.29 0.88 -8.67
C SER A 48 -16.68 0.86 -7.26
N GLY A 49 -15.37 0.99 -7.15
CA GLY A 49 -14.68 1.02 -5.86
C GLY A 49 -13.16 0.95 -5.97
N TYR A 50 -12.51 0.62 -4.86
CA TYR A 50 -11.07 0.34 -4.79
C TYR A 50 -10.84 -1.14 -4.49
N ALA A 51 -10.23 -1.87 -5.42
CA ALA A 51 -10.00 -3.30 -5.28
C ALA A 51 -8.58 -3.61 -4.79
N PHE A 52 -8.48 -4.52 -3.81
CA PHE A 52 -7.23 -5.10 -3.35
C PHE A 52 -7.15 -6.54 -3.85
N VAL A 53 -6.41 -6.74 -4.94
CA VAL A 53 -6.33 -8.03 -5.63
C VAL A 53 -4.98 -8.69 -5.35
N PRO A 54 -4.93 -9.89 -4.74
CA PRO A 54 -3.67 -10.59 -4.51
C PRO A 54 -3.06 -11.07 -5.83
N PHE A 55 -1.73 -11.15 -5.88
CA PHE A 55 -1.01 -11.71 -7.04
C PHE A 55 -1.14 -13.24 -7.14
N GLY A 56 -1.34 -13.92 -6.01
CA GLY A 56 -1.43 -15.38 -5.92
C GLY A 56 -2.77 -15.81 -5.34
N GLU A 57 -2.74 -16.73 -4.38
CA GLU A 57 -3.93 -17.18 -3.67
C GLU A 57 -4.49 -16.13 -2.71
N GLY A 58 -5.81 -16.11 -2.54
CA GLY A 58 -6.54 -15.22 -1.66
C GLY A 58 -7.71 -14.53 -2.35
N ASP A 59 -8.64 -14.00 -1.56
CA ASP A 59 -9.81 -13.31 -2.08
C ASP A 59 -9.48 -11.87 -2.49
N ALA A 60 -10.05 -11.43 -3.61
CA ALA A 60 -10.03 -10.03 -4.01
C ALA A 60 -11.02 -9.25 -3.12
N LEU A 61 -10.50 -8.26 -2.38
CA LEU A 61 -11.32 -7.40 -1.52
C LEU A 61 -11.72 -6.14 -2.27
N LEU A 62 -12.91 -5.63 -1.97
CA LEU A 62 -13.43 -4.40 -2.53
C LEU A 62 -13.72 -3.40 -1.42
N LEU A 63 -13.38 -2.14 -1.66
CA LEU A 63 -13.89 -1.00 -0.90
C LEU A 63 -14.92 -0.30 -1.80
N PRO A 64 -16.23 -0.66 -1.69
CA PRO A 64 -17.24 -0.27 -2.66
C PRO A 64 -17.63 1.20 -2.52
N MET A 65 -17.79 1.88 -3.64
CA MET A 65 -18.12 3.30 -3.67
C MET A 65 -19.51 3.58 -3.08
N GLU A 66 -20.47 2.68 -3.30
CA GLU A 66 -21.85 2.80 -2.79
C GLU A 66 -21.91 2.84 -1.25
N HIS A 67 -20.99 2.17 -0.56
CA HIS A 67 -20.94 2.13 0.90
C HIS A 67 -19.80 2.98 1.47
N SER A 68 -19.34 3.97 0.71
CA SER A 68 -18.19 4.79 1.09
C SER A 68 -18.40 6.28 0.84
N ASP A 69 -17.83 7.09 1.73
CA ASP A 69 -17.66 8.51 1.46
C ASP A 69 -16.36 8.74 0.68
N VAL A 70 -16.42 9.56 -0.38
CA VAL A 70 -15.23 10.05 -1.08
C VAL A 70 -14.96 11.50 -0.69
N GLN A 71 -13.72 11.81 -0.38
CA GLN A 71 -13.27 13.18 -0.17
C GLN A 71 -11.94 13.40 -0.88
N SER A 72 -11.77 14.55 -1.52
CA SER A 72 -10.48 14.98 -2.05
C SER A 72 -10.06 16.31 -1.43
N VAL A 73 -8.75 16.52 -1.35
CA VAL A 73 -8.15 17.77 -0.89
C VAL A 73 -6.94 18.09 -1.75
N PRO A 74 -6.63 19.37 -1.99
CA PRO A 74 -5.40 19.74 -2.67
C PRO A 74 -4.17 19.16 -1.96
N TRP A 75 -3.31 18.51 -2.74
CA TRP A 75 -2.00 18.05 -2.35
C TRP A 75 -1.05 19.23 -2.32
N GLN A 76 -0.63 19.61 -1.13
CA GLN A 76 0.38 20.64 -0.91
C GLN A 76 1.70 19.92 -0.67
N GLN A 77 2.65 20.07 -1.57
CA GLN A 77 4.01 19.58 -1.38
C GLN A 77 4.64 20.45 -0.29
N GLY A 78 4.80 19.95 0.94
CA GLY A 78 5.14 20.81 2.08
C GLY A 78 5.85 20.13 3.26
N GLY A 79 6.19 18.86 3.14
CA GLY A 79 6.81 18.08 4.21
C GLY A 79 8.29 18.39 4.38
N GLN A 80 8.72 18.43 5.64
CA GLN A 80 10.13 18.37 6.00
C GLN A 80 10.74 17.11 5.38
N HIS A 81 11.85 17.25 4.66
CA HIS A 81 12.69 16.12 4.26
C HIS A 81 13.21 15.46 5.54
N HIS A 82 12.54 14.39 5.98
CA HIS A 82 13.04 13.59 7.07
C HIS A 82 14.23 12.78 6.57
N ASN A 83 15.30 12.73 7.36
CA ASN A 83 16.39 11.79 7.13
C ASN A 83 15.79 10.39 7.14
N ILE A 84 15.65 9.79 5.96
CA ILE A 84 15.25 8.40 5.81
C ILE A 84 16.42 7.61 6.39
N MET A 85 16.27 7.13 7.63
CA MET A 85 17.22 6.16 8.15
C MET A 85 17.23 4.96 7.21
N PRO A 86 18.40 4.53 6.70
CA PRO A 86 18.46 3.35 5.88
C PRO A 86 17.86 2.18 6.66
N LEU A 87 16.88 1.52 6.06
CA LEU A 87 16.32 0.31 6.66
C LEU A 87 17.46 -0.71 6.83
N PRO A 88 17.55 -1.39 7.98
CA PRO A 88 18.58 -2.38 8.20
C PRO A 88 18.47 -3.47 7.14
N ILE A 89 19.55 -3.68 6.39
CA ILE A 89 19.62 -4.75 5.40
C ILE A 89 19.79 -6.07 6.14
N ASN A 90 18.85 -6.99 5.94
CA ASN A 90 19.06 -8.36 6.37
C ASN A 90 19.98 -9.03 5.34
N GLU A 91 21.24 -9.21 5.69
CA GLU A 91 22.24 -9.74 4.76
C GLU A 91 21.90 -11.16 4.28
N SER A 92 21.26 -11.97 5.12
CA SER A 92 20.82 -13.32 4.73
C SER A 92 19.76 -13.29 3.62
N THR A 93 18.73 -12.42 3.77
CA THR A 93 17.69 -12.28 2.73
C THR A 93 18.24 -11.63 1.46
N HIS A 94 19.20 -10.71 1.61
CA HIS A 94 19.92 -10.10 0.49
C HIS A 94 20.71 -11.15 -0.31
N GLN A 95 21.56 -11.94 0.36
CA GLN A 95 22.35 -13.00 -0.28
C GLN A 95 21.46 -14.10 -0.88
N HIS A 96 20.35 -14.44 -0.23
CA HIS A 96 19.36 -15.35 -0.80
C HIS A 96 18.80 -14.81 -2.12
N HIS A 97 18.46 -13.52 -2.18
CA HIS A 97 17.94 -12.89 -3.38
C HIS A 97 18.98 -12.87 -4.52
N ILE A 98 20.26 -12.60 -4.23
CA ILE A 98 21.34 -12.70 -5.23
C ILE A 98 21.39 -14.11 -5.84
N ARG A 99 21.35 -15.15 -5.01
CA ARG A 99 21.32 -16.55 -5.49
C ARG A 99 20.08 -16.84 -6.32
N LEU A 100 18.93 -16.28 -5.95
CA LEU A 100 17.68 -16.43 -6.70
C LEU A 100 17.79 -15.77 -8.09
N VAL A 101 18.37 -14.57 -8.18
CA VAL A 101 18.63 -13.87 -9.45
C VAL A 101 19.58 -14.67 -10.34
N GLN A 102 20.67 -15.22 -9.78
CA GLN A 102 21.60 -16.08 -10.53
C GLN A 102 20.89 -17.31 -11.11
N LYS A 103 20.00 -17.96 -10.34
CA LYS A 103 19.17 -19.06 -10.82
C LYS A 103 18.22 -18.62 -11.94
N GLY A 104 17.61 -17.45 -11.82
CA GLY A 104 16.78 -16.86 -12.87
C GLY A 104 17.54 -16.62 -14.17
N ILE A 105 18.74 -16.05 -14.09
CA ILE A 105 19.62 -15.84 -15.26
C ILE A 105 19.97 -17.16 -15.93
N LYS A 106 20.31 -18.20 -15.13
CA LYS A 106 20.59 -19.53 -15.67
C LYS A 106 19.37 -20.10 -16.40
N ALA A 107 18.18 -20.02 -15.79
CA ALA A 107 16.95 -20.51 -16.39
C ALA A 107 16.58 -19.78 -17.71
N ILE A 108 16.88 -18.49 -17.82
CA ILE A 108 16.75 -17.73 -19.07
C ILE A 108 17.72 -18.25 -20.13
N LYS A 109 19.00 -18.42 -19.77
CA LYS A 109 20.04 -18.95 -20.68
C LYS A 109 19.74 -20.38 -21.15
N ASP A 110 19.15 -21.19 -20.28
CA ASP A 110 18.70 -22.55 -20.58
C ASP A 110 17.40 -22.58 -21.44
N GLY A 111 16.85 -21.42 -21.81
CA GLY A 111 15.66 -21.32 -22.66
C GLY A 111 14.34 -21.64 -21.97
N ARG A 112 14.28 -21.68 -20.63
CA ARG A 112 13.03 -22.02 -19.90
C ARG A 112 11.98 -20.91 -19.95
N PHE A 113 12.42 -19.66 -20.04
CA PHE A 113 11.58 -18.46 -20.22
C PHE A 113 12.46 -17.28 -20.65
N SER A 114 11.89 -16.29 -21.34
CA SER A 114 12.65 -15.13 -21.86
C SER A 114 12.89 -14.03 -20.82
N LYS A 115 12.05 -13.96 -19.78
CA LYS A 115 12.14 -12.96 -18.71
C LYS A 115 11.49 -13.51 -17.44
N VAL A 116 12.02 -13.13 -16.29
CA VAL A 116 11.42 -13.40 -14.97
C VAL A 116 11.59 -12.18 -14.07
N VAL A 117 10.58 -11.88 -13.26
CA VAL A 117 10.65 -10.88 -12.17
C VAL A 117 10.76 -11.64 -10.86
N LEU A 118 11.83 -11.38 -10.11
CA LEU A 118 12.10 -12.00 -8.83
C LEU A 118 12.03 -10.91 -7.76
N SER A 119 11.26 -11.14 -6.71
CA SER A 119 11.11 -10.20 -5.60
C SER A 119 11.77 -10.73 -4.33
N ARG A 120 12.01 -9.84 -3.36
CA ARG A 120 12.36 -10.19 -1.98
C ARG A 120 11.51 -9.36 -1.03
N LYS A 121 11.28 -9.89 0.17
CA LYS A 121 10.55 -9.19 1.24
C LYS A 121 11.54 -8.56 2.20
N GLN A 122 11.30 -7.31 2.58
CA GLN A 122 12.01 -6.62 3.66
C GLN A 122 11.05 -6.50 4.85
N MET A 123 11.38 -7.17 5.95
CA MET A 123 10.60 -7.08 7.19
C MET A 123 11.19 -5.97 8.07
N VAL A 124 10.31 -5.18 8.69
CA VAL A 124 10.66 -4.15 9.66
C VAL A 124 9.89 -4.43 10.96
N SER A 125 10.50 -4.19 12.13
CA SER A 125 9.84 -4.43 13.41
C SER A 125 8.74 -3.39 13.67
N ASN A 126 7.60 -3.85 14.20
CA ASN A 126 6.46 -2.97 14.49
C ASN A 126 6.73 -2.01 15.66
N GLU A 127 7.77 -2.24 16.45
CA GLU A 127 8.23 -1.31 17.52
C GLU A 127 8.61 0.08 16.99
N SER A 128 8.85 0.19 15.68
CA SER A 128 9.14 1.46 15.00
C SER A 128 7.91 2.17 14.43
N VAL A 129 6.71 1.58 14.57
CA VAL A 129 5.45 2.10 14.02
C VAL A 129 4.52 2.52 15.18
N GLU A 130 4.39 3.83 15.42
CA GLU A 130 3.34 4.31 16.34
C GLU A 130 1.95 3.97 15.81
N HIS A 131 0.98 3.72 16.69
CA HIS A 131 -0.42 3.48 16.33
C HIS A 131 -1.31 4.67 16.76
N PRO A 132 -2.15 5.23 15.86
CA PRO A 132 -2.17 4.99 14.41
C PRO A 132 -0.84 5.41 13.76
N PRO A 133 -0.49 4.81 12.60
CA PRO A 133 0.77 5.08 11.91
C PRO A 133 1.13 6.57 11.86
N LYS A 134 2.38 6.92 12.17
CA LYS A 134 2.88 8.30 12.17
C LYS A 134 2.46 9.10 10.94
N PHE A 135 2.50 8.49 9.75
CA PHE A 135 2.12 9.13 8.50
C PHE A 135 0.64 9.56 8.43
N LEU A 136 -0.24 9.00 9.26
CA LEU A 136 -1.64 9.44 9.40
C LEU A 136 -1.80 10.68 10.27
N LYS A 137 -0.78 11.09 11.05
CA LYS A 137 -0.86 12.27 11.92
C LYS A 137 -0.66 13.61 11.19
N GLY A 138 -0.61 13.59 9.85
CA GLY A 138 -0.63 14.80 9.01
C GLY A 138 0.59 15.74 9.10
N GLY A 139 1.68 15.31 9.75
CA GLY A 139 2.93 16.08 9.91
C GLY A 139 4.09 15.64 9.01
N TYR A 140 3.86 14.72 8.07
CA TYR A 140 4.90 14.03 7.30
C TYR A 140 4.83 14.26 5.78
N TRP A 141 3.98 15.17 5.31
CA TRP A 141 3.69 15.38 3.89
C TRP A 141 3.82 16.85 3.49
#